data_AF-A0A2V8H5L9-F1
#
_entry.id   AF-A0A2V8H5L9-F1
#
_cell.length_a   1.000
_cell.length_b   1.000
_cell.length_c   1.000
_cell.angle_alpha   90.00
_cell.angle_beta   90.00
_cell.angle_gamma   90.00
#
_symmetry.space_group_name_H-M   'P 1'
#
loop_
_entity.id
_entity.type
_entity.pdbx_description
1 polymer ?
#
loop_
_entity_poly.entity_id
_entity_poly.type
_entity_poly.pdbx_seq_one_letter_code
_entity_poly.pdbx_strand_id
1 'polypeptide(L)'
;MMLTLENATITRAEVVPAGGFKAPGGGGNAQNTARFAQLPAFCRVAATLRPSADSDIKIEVWMPAAGWNGKFEAVGNGGWAGTIGYPAMAQALARGYATTSTDTGHSTPGGSFALGHREKLIDYAYRSEHEMTVKAKAIVDAFYGSAPTRSYFNGCSTGGRQALTEATRYPEDFDGIIAGAAANPKTHLDTWRIWMGLETLKDPDTRIPKEKYPAIHRQVLAACDALDGLKDGLISDPRACHFDPQVMACKAGDDVSCLTPKQVQSVRTILGPLK
;
A
#
# COMPACT_ATOMS: atom_id res chain seq x y z
N MET A 1 29.34 20.39 8.06
CA MET A 1 28.62 20.35 9.36
C MET A 1 27.87 19.04 9.41
N MET A 2 28.03 18.21 10.46
CA MET A 2 27.23 16.98 10.60
C MET A 2 25.79 17.38 10.90
N LEU A 3 24.83 16.86 10.12
CA LEU A 3 23.41 17.05 10.36
C LEU A 3 23.01 16.27 11.62
N THR A 4 22.58 16.98 12.66
CA THR A 4 22.03 16.37 13.88
C THR A 4 20.51 16.33 13.76
N LEU A 5 19.93 15.14 13.91
CA LEU A 5 18.49 14.93 13.89
C LEU A 5 18.07 14.32 15.23
N GLU A 6 17.04 14.90 15.87
CA GLU A 6 16.51 14.36 17.12
C GLU A 6 15.97 12.94 16.91
N ASN A 7 16.27 12.04 17.85
CA ASN A 7 15.84 10.64 17.85
C ASN A 7 16.19 9.89 16.56
N ALA A 8 17.25 10.30 15.87
CA ALA A 8 17.62 9.76 14.57
C ALA A 8 19.13 9.53 14.46
N THR A 9 19.50 8.46 13.77
CA THR A 9 20.90 8.15 13.44
C THR A 9 21.00 7.88 11.96
N ILE A 10 21.82 8.67 11.24
CA ILE A 10 22.17 8.39 9.85
C ILE A 10 23.05 7.14 9.82
N THR A 11 22.60 6.10 9.14
CA THR A 11 23.30 4.82 9.01
C THR A 11 24.03 4.68 7.68
N ARG A 12 23.64 5.49 6.68
CA ARG A 12 24.26 5.52 5.36
C ARG A 12 24.04 6.90 4.73
N ALA A 13 25.07 7.39 4.04
CA ALA A 13 24.97 8.50 3.11
C ALA A 13 25.94 8.20 1.95
N GLU A 14 25.41 7.92 0.76
CA GLU A 14 26.22 7.54 -0.40
C GLU A 14 25.67 8.14 -1.70
N VAL A 15 26.56 8.38 -2.65
CA VAL A 15 26.16 8.69 -4.03
C VAL A 15 25.93 7.37 -4.75
N VAL A 16 24.73 7.20 -5.30
CA VAL A 16 24.37 6.10 -6.19
C VAL A 16 24.52 6.61 -7.62
N PRO A 17 25.41 6.01 -8.45
CA PRO A 17 25.52 6.41 -9.85
C PRO A 17 24.25 6.07 -10.62
N ALA A 18 24.04 6.73 -11.76
CA ALA A 18 22.89 6.46 -12.63
C ALA A 18 22.79 4.96 -12.97
N GLY A 19 21.59 4.40 -12.84
CA GLY A 19 21.34 2.96 -13.00
C GLY A 19 22.04 2.03 -11.98
N GLY A 20 22.73 2.58 -10.98
CA GLY A 20 23.54 1.83 -10.02
C GLY A 20 22.79 1.29 -8.80
N PHE A 21 21.52 1.66 -8.62
CA PHE A 21 20.75 1.25 -7.45
C PHE A 21 20.43 -0.25 -7.48
N LYS A 22 20.68 -0.91 -6.36
CA LYS A 22 20.30 -2.30 -6.11
C LYS A 22 19.48 -2.37 -4.82
N ALA A 23 18.22 -2.79 -4.93
CA ALA A 23 17.36 -2.94 -3.77
C ALA A 23 17.90 -4.02 -2.81
N PRO A 24 17.95 -3.76 -1.49
CA PRO A 24 18.28 -4.79 -0.50
C PRO A 24 17.38 -6.02 -0.63
N GLY A 25 17.95 -7.21 -0.43
CA GLY A 25 17.24 -8.49 -0.57
C GLY A 25 17.18 -9.06 -1.99
N GLY A 26 17.57 -8.29 -3.02
CA GLY A 26 17.49 -8.71 -4.43
C GLY A 26 16.05 -8.92 -4.90
N GLY A 27 15.85 -9.13 -6.21
CA GLY A 27 14.58 -9.69 -6.71
C GLY A 27 13.37 -8.74 -6.74
N GLY A 28 13.53 -7.54 -7.32
CA GLY A 28 12.39 -6.94 -7.99
C GLY A 28 11.96 -7.81 -9.18
N ASN A 29 10.68 -7.77 -9.58
CA ASN A 29 10.30 -8.32 -10.87
C ASN A 29 11.07 -7.61 -12.01
N ALA A 30 11.06 -8.16 -13.23
CA ALA A 30 11.79 -7.58 -14.36
C ALA A 30 11.48 -6.09 -14.59
N GLN A 31 10.24 -5.67 -14.31
CA GLN A 31 9.81 -4.27 -14.42
C GLN A 31 10.51 -3.36 -13.39
N ASN A 32 10.63 -3.79 -12.14
CA ASN A 32 11.32 -3.04 -11.09
C ASN A 32 12.82 -2.96 -11.37
N THR A 33 13.43 -4.06 -11.84
CA THR A 33 14.84 -4.06 -12.26
C THR A 33 15.09 -3.07 -13.39
N ALA A 34 14.24 -3.07 -14.42
CA ALA A 34 14.31 -2.09 -15.51
C ALA A 34 14.13 -0.65 -15.00
N ARG A 35 13.21 -0.42 -14.05
CA ARG A 35 13.00 0.90 -13.44
C ARG A 35 14.24 1.38 -12.70
N PHE A 36 14.87 0.53 -11.90
CA PHE A 36 16.08 0.92 -11.15
C PHE A 36 17.26 1.22 -12.07
N ALA A 37 17.41 0.48 -13.17
CA ALA A 37 18.45 0.71 -14.17
C ALA A 37 18.31 2.05 -14.91
N GLN A 38 17.11 2.65 -14.91
CA GLN A 38 16.82 3.94 -15.56
C GLN A 38 16.92 5.15 -14.61
N LEU A 39 17.24 4.93 -13.33
CA LEU A 39 17.33 6.03 -12.36
C LEU A 39 18.49 6.97 -12.68
N PRO A 40 18.31 8.30 -12.50
CA PRO A 40 19.42 9.24 -12.52
C PRO A 40 20.36 8.96 -11.34
N ALA A 41 21.54 9.59 -11.32
CA ALA A 41 22.38 9.57 -10.13
C ALA A 41 21.70 10.33 -8.97
N PHE A 42 21.85 9.83 -7.74
CA PHE A 42 21.21 10.41 -6.56
C PHE A 42 22.03 10.20 -5.29
N CYS A 43 21.81 11.06 -4.30
CA CYS A 43 22.27 10.82 -2.93
C CYS A 43 21.24 9.95 -2.20
N ARG A 44 21.70 8.83 -1.66
CA ARG A 44 20.92 7.90 -0.83
C ARG A 44 21.33 8.09 0.62
N VAL A 45 20.38 8.54 1.43
CA VAL A 45 20.54 8.63 2.88
C VAL A 45 19.63 7.60 3.53
N ALA A 46 20.17 6.75 4.40
CA ALA A 46 19.39 5.85 5.24
C ALA A 46 19.56 6.27 6.70
N ALA A 47 18.48 6.15 7.47
CA ALA A 47 18.48 6.48 8.89
C ALA A 47 17.62 5.51 9.71
N THR A 48 17.94 5.41 10.99
CA THR A 48 17.08 4.76 12.00
C THR A 48 16.51 5.84 12.91
N LEU A 49 15.19 5.85 13.07
CA LEU A 49 14.46 6.74 13.96
C LEU A 49 13.98 5.96 15.19
N ARG A 50 14.10 6.56 16.37
CA ARG A 50 13.75 5.98 17.68
C ARG A 50 12.96 6.98 18.54
N PRO A 51 11.75 7.39 18.11
CA PRO A 51 10.92 8.32 18.89
C PRO A 51 10.45 7.76 20.24
N SER A 52 10.58 6.45 20.46
CA SER A 52 10.47 5.81 21.77
C SER A 52 11.47 4.66 21.93
N ALA A 53 11.60 4.14 23.14
CA ALA A 53 12.59 3.09 23.46
C ALA A 53 12.36 1.75 22.71
N ASP A 54 11.13 1.47 22.27
CA ASP A 54 10.76 0.25 21.53
C ASP A 54 10.61 0.50 20.00
N SER A 55 10.76 1.76 19.59
CA SER A 55 10.74 2.14 18.17
C SER A 55 12.05 1.77 17.47
N ASP A 56 11.95 1.25 16.25
CA ASP A 56 13.09 1.01 15.36
C ASP A 56 12.68 1.23 13.91
N ILE A 57 12.49 2.49 13.54
CA ILE A 57 11.91 2.89 12.25
C ILE A 57 13.04 3.12 11.26
N LYS A 58 13.11 2.32 10.19
CA LYS A 58 14.08 2.54 9.12
C LYS A 58 13.47 3.41 8.06
N ILE A 59 14.21 4.43 7.64
CA ILE A 59 13.82 5.30 6.53
C ILE A 59 14.93 5.35 5.49
N GLU A 60 14.55 5.61 4.25
CA GLU A 60 15.48 6.07 3.22
C GLU A 60 14.96 7.34 2.55
N VAL A 61 15.89 8.25 2.29
CA VAL A 61 15.67 9.52 1.58
C VAL A 61 16.56 9.54 0.36
N TRP A 62 15.97 9.68 -0.81
CA TRP A 62 16.68 9.74 -2.09
C TRP A 62 16.53 11.13 -2.71
N MET A 63 17.66 11.75 -3.03
CA MET A 63 17.74 13.12 -3.52
C MET A 63 18.48 13.13 -4.86
N PRO A 64 17.83 13.48 -5.98
CA PRO A 64 18.51 13.57 -7.28
C PRO A 64 19.78 14.40 -7.21
N ALA A 65 20.90 13.88 -7.73
CA ALA A 65 22.18 14.61 -7.73
C ALA A 65 22.12 15.85 -8.64
N ALA A 66 21.26 15.83 -9.65
CA ALA A 66 20.91 16.95 -10.51
C ALA A 66 19.43 16.84 -10.92
N GLY A 67 18.86 17.96 -11.39
CA GLY A 67 17.48 17.97 -11.89
C GLY A 67 16.41 17.80 -10.80
N TRP A 68 16.71 18.16 -9.55
CA TRP A 68 15.69 18.25 -8.52
C TRP A 68 14.66 19.32 -8.90
N ASN A 69 13.38 18.95 -8.88
CA ASN A 69 12.26 19.81 -9.28
C ASN A 69 11.77 20.74 -8.15
N GLY A 70 12.49 20.81 -7.03
CA GLY A 70 12.14 21.61 -5.85
C GLY A 70 11.03 21.01 -4.98
N LYS A 71 10.58 19.77 -5.25
CA LYS A 71 9.46 19.12 -4.54
C LYS A 71 9.90 17.84 -3.84
N PHE A 72 9.09 17.44 -2.87
CA PHE A 72 9.24 16.23 -2.07
C PHE A 72 8.04 15.29 -2.27
N GLU A 73 8.27 13.99 -2.43
CA GLU A 73 7.21 12.95 -2.50
C GLU A 73 7.53 11.78 -1.56
N ALA A 74 6.77 11.66 -0.47
CA ALA A 74 6.78 10.47 0.38
C ALA A 74 5.88 9.39 -0.23
N VAL A 75 6.28 8.12 -0.10
CA VAL A 75 5.50 6.99 -0.60
C VAL A 75 5.12 6.02 0.52
N GLY A 76 3.85 5.63 0.53
CA GLY A 76 3.29 4.71 1.52
C GLY A 76 3.62 3.23 1.25
N ASN A 77 3.17 2.36 2.15
CA ASN A 77 3.46 0.92 2.13
C ASN A 77 2.22 0.07 1.77
N GLY A 78 2.34 -1.25 1.95
CA GLY A 78 1.27 -2.23 1.75
C GLY A 78 1.18 -3.25 2.88
N GLY A 79 -0.01 -3.84 3.06
CA GLY A 79 -0.24 -4.89 4.06
C GLY A 79 0.08 -4.46 5.49
N TRP A 80 0.77 -5.32 6.22
CA TRP A 80 1.23 -5.05 7.59
C TRP A 80 2.61 -4.37 7.66
N ALA A 81 3.19 -4.01 6.51
CA ALA A 81 4.42 -3.23 6.23
C ALA A 81 5.52 -3.22 7.30
N GLY A 82 6.79 -3.16 6.92
CA GLY A 82 7.74 -4.25 7.07
C GLY A 82 8.95 -4.07 6.14
N THR A 83 8.81 -3.10 5.23
CA THR A 83 9.65 -2.95 4.03
C THR A 83 9.58 -1.51 3.52
N ILE A 84 10.70 -1.03 2.97
CA ILE A 84 10.81 0.26 2.28
C ILE A 84 10.20 0.16 0.87
N GLY A 85 9.41 1.17 0.47
CA GLY A 85 8.73 1.26 -0.82
C GLY A 85 9.63 1.60 -2.03
N TYR A 86 10.75 0.90 -2.23
CA TYR A 86 11.74 1.23 -3.27
C TYR A 86 11.16 1.41 -4.68
N PRO A 87 10.24 0.57 -5.18
CA PRO A 87 9.70 0.75 -6.52
C PRO A 87 8.91 2.06 -6.71
N ALA A 88 8.26 2.56 -5.65
CA ALA A 88 7.51 3.81 -5.67
C ALA A 88 8.46 5.01 -5.50
N MET A 89 9.45 4.93 -4.61
CA MET A 89 10.52 5.91 -4.51
C MET A 89 11.25 6.10 -5.85
N ALA A 90 11.57 5.01 -6.55
CA ALA A 90 12.18 5.07 -7.86
C ALA A 90 11.33 5.84 -8.89
N GLN A 91 10.00 5.70 -8.87
CA GLN A 91 9.13 6.46 -9.75
C GLN A 91 9.13 7.96 -9.41
N ALA A 92 9.09 8.32 -8.13
CA ALA A 92 9.18 9.69 -7.68
C ALA A 92 10.52 10.33 -8.07
N LEU A 93 11.63 9.63 -7.79
CA LEU A 93 12.98 10.08 -8.11
C LEU A 93 13.17 10.31 -9.61
N ALA A 94 12.66 9.40 -10.45
CA ALA A 94 12.72 9.54 -11.91
C ALA A 94 11.97 10.78 -12.44
N ARG A 95 11.00 11.31 -11.69
CA ARG A 95 10.27 12.56 -11.99
C ARG A 95 10.93 13.80 -11.36
N GLY A 96 12.12 13.66 -10.78
CA GLY A 96 12.91 14.74 -10.18
C GLY A 96 12.49 15.11 -8.76
N TYR A 97 11.68 14.31 -8.07
CA TYR A 97 11.36 14.55 -6.65
C TYR A 97 12.50 14.09 -5.75
N ALA A 98 12.73 14.80 -4.64
CA ALA A 98 13.32 14.17 -3.48
C ALA A 98 12.26 13.25 -2.85
N THR A 99 12.60 12.02 -2.49
CA THR A 99 11.60 11.02 -2.08
C THR A 99 12.01 10.25 -0.85
N THR A 100 11.03 9.79 -0.08
CA THR A 100 11.25 9.00 1.14
C THR A 100 10.28 7.83 1.26
N SER A 101 10.68 6.80 1.99
CA SER A 101 9.79 5.73 2.47
C SER A 101 10.34 5.13 3.78
N THR A 102 9.47 4.47 4.53
CA THR A 102 9.75 3.88 5.85
C THR A 102 9.37 2.41 5.87
N ASP A 103 10.01 1.60 6.71
CA ASP A 103 9.59 0.22 6.97
C ASP A 103 8.46 0.13 8.01
N THR A 104 8.08 1.26 8.58
CA THR A 104 7.05 1.43 9.62
C THR A 104 7.39 0.88 11.00
N GLY A 105 8.68 0.65 11.31
CA GLY A 105 9.13 0.31 12.67
C GLY A 105 9.43 -1.16 12.93
N HIS A 106 9.41 -1.99 11.88
CA HIS A 106 9.71 -3.42 11.95
C HIS A 106 10.02 -4.04 10.57
N SER A 107 10.52 -5.28 10.58
CA SER A 107 10.76 -6.10 9.38
C SER A 107 10.06 -7.47 9.42
N THR A 108 9.31 -7.77 10.49
CA THR A 108 8.57 -9.01 10.65
C THR A 108 7.43 -9.11 9.65
N PRO A 109 7.30 -10.22 8.89
CA PRO A 109 6.13 -10.42 8.03
C PRO A 109 4.83 -10.52 8.84
N GLY A 110 3.77 -9.86 8.36
CA GLY A 110 2.46 -9.91 9.02
C GLY A 110 2.37 -9.02 10.27
N GLY A 111 1.34 -9.21 11.09
CA GLY A 111 1.03 -8.33 12.23
C GLY A 111 1.69 -8.71 13.57
N SER A 112 2.52 -9.77 13.61
CA SER A 112 3.05 -10.29 14.88
C SER A 112 4.03 -9.35 15.57
N PHE A 113 4.60 -8.37 14.86
CA PHE A 113 5.44 -7.32 15.43
C PHE A 113 4.76 -6.52 16.54
N ALA A 114 3.42 -6.49 16.57
CA ALA A 114 2.65 -5.71 17.54
C ALA A 114 2.38 -6.47 18.85
N LEU A 115 2.58 -7.79 18.91
CA LEU A 115 2.29 -8.59 20.10
C LEU A 115 3.26 -8.23 21.23
N GLY A 116 2.75 -7.60 22.30
CA GLY A 116 3.57 -7.11 23.41
C GLY A 116 4.36 -5.83 23.13
N HIS A 117 4.28 -5.28 21.91
CA HIS A 117 5.05 -4.12 21.45
C HIS A 117 4.11 -3.00 20.99
N ARG A 118 3.47 -2.33 21.96
CA ARG A 118 2.50 -1.25 21.69
C ARG A 118 3.10 -0.10 20.88
N GLU A 119 4.36 0.24 21.13
CA GLU A 119 5.04 1.33 20.43
C GLU A 119 5.25 1.01 18.95
N LYS A 120 5.56 -0.24 18.59
CA LYS A 120 5.64 -0.65 17.19
C LYS A 120 4.29 -0.61 16.49
N LEU A 121 3.20 -0.93 17.20
CA LEU A 121 1.85 -0.74 16.66
C LEU A 121 1.55 0.75 16.41
N ILE A 122 2.01 1.64 17.29
CA ILE A 122 1.90 3.10 17.10
C ILE A 122 2.74 3.57 15.91
N ASP A 123 3.96 3.05 15.73
CA ASP A 123 4.81 3.31 14.56
C ASP A 123 4.09 2.97 13.26
N TYR A 124 3.55 1.75 13.16
CA TYR A 124 2.76 1.32 12.02
C TYR A 124 1.48 2.15 11.84
N ALA A 125 0.80 2.49 12.93
CA ALA A 125 -0.50 3.17 12.87
C ALA A 125 -0.37 4.60 12.33
N TYR A 126 0.63 5.37 12.76
CA TYR A 126 0.77 6.76 12.32
C TYR A 126 2.17 7.35 12.50
N ARG A 127 2.96 6.89 13.47
CA ARG A 127 4.13 7.68 13.91
C ARG A 127 5.27 7.59 12.91
N SER A 128 5.45 6.44 12.26
CA SER A 128 6.56 6.25 11.32
C SER A 128 6.52 7.15 10.10
N GLU A 129 5.33 7.42 9.55
CA GLU A 129 5.16 8.29 8.38
C GLU A 129 5.48 9.75 8.73
N HIS A 130 4.92 10.26 9.82
CA HIS A 130 5.21 11.60 10.30
C HIS A 130 6.69 11.79 10.65
N GLU A 131 7.25 10.89 11.46
CA GLU A 131 8.65 10.96 11.88
C GLU A 131 9.57 10.90 10.65
N MET A 132 9.31 10.00 9.71
CA MET A 132 10.02 9.96 8.44
C MET A 132 9.92 11.31 7.71
N THR A 133 8.73 11.87 7.59
CA THR A 133 8.48 13.10 6.82
C THR A 133 9.25 14.28 7.38
N VAL A 134 9.18 14.50 8.69
CA VAL A 134 9.90 15.59 9.37
C VAL A 134 11.41 15.45 9.16
N LYS A 135 11.97 14.25 9.37
CA LYS A 135 13.42 14.03 9.27
C LYS A 135 13.89 14.06 7.82
N ALA A 136 13.10 13.54 6.89
CA ALA A 136 13.42 13.56 5.46
C ALA A 136 13.44 14.98 4.90
N LYS A 137 12.48 15.84 5.27
CA LYS A 137 12.49 17.25 4.86
C LYS A 137 13.72 17.99 5.38
N ALA A 138 14.14 17.73 6.63
CA ALA A 138 15.38 18.29 7.18
C ALA A 138 16.64 17.79 6.43
N ILE A 139 16.68 16.52 6.06
CA ILE A 139 17.76 15.95 5.23
C ILE A 139 17.81 16.62 3.85
N VAL A 140 16.65 16.81 3.22
CA VAL A 140 16.53 17.46 1.90
C VAL A 140 16.99 18.92 1.96
N ASP A 141 16.56 19.67 2.98
CA ASP A 141 17.01 21.05 3.21
C ASP A 141 18.53 21.13 3.42
N ALA A 142 19.08 20.24 4.26
CA ALA A 142 20.52 20.18 4.49
C ALA A 142 21.34 19.80 3.24
N PHE A 143 20.77 19.01 2.32
CA PHE A 143 21.45 18.59 1.09
C PHE A 143 21.42 19.67 0.01
N TYR A 144 20.27 20.31 -0.22
CA TYR A 144 20.12 21.33 -1.28
C TYR A 144 20.36 22.76 -0.81
N GLY A 145 20.42 23.01 0.50
CA GLY A 145 20.44 24.36 1.08
C GLY A 145 19.09 25.08 0.98
N SER A 146 18.01 24.35 0.70
CA SER A 146 16.66 24.88 0.62
C SER A 146 15.61 23.78 0.83
N ALA A 147 14.61 24.07 1.66
CA ALA A 147 13.48 23.18 1.91
C ALA A 147 12.63 22.95 0.63
N PRO A 148 11.91 21.82 0.54
CA PRO A 148 10.96 21.58 -0.54
C PRO A 148 9.92 22.70 -0.65
N THR A 149 9.66 23.18 -1.85
CA THR A 149 8.63 24.19 -2.12
C THR A 149 7.21 23.62 -2.00
N ARG A 150 7.05 22.32 -2.26
CA ARG A 150 5.83 21.53 -2.06
C ARG A 150 6.17 20.10 -1.66
N SER A 151 5.32 19.51 -0.84
CA SER A 151 5.43 18.16 -0.30
C SER A 151 4.19 17.34 -0.65
N TYR A 152 4.38 16.14 -1.18
CA TYR A 152 3.30 15.24 -1.59
C TYR A 152 3.40 13.90 -0.88
N PHE A 153 2.26 13.27 -0.62
CA PHE A 153 2.18 11.87 -0.20
C PHE A 153 1.46 11.06 -1.27
N ASN A 154 2.01 9.90 -1.63
CA ASN A 154 1.41 8.98 -2.59
C ASN A 154 1.39 7.54 -2.07
N GLY A 155 0.19 7.00 -1.82
CA GLY A 155 0.04 5.66 -1.27
C GLY A 155 -1.22 4.96 -1.71
N CYS A 156 -1.15 3.63 -1.77
CA CYS A 156 -2.28 2.75 -2.10
C CYS A 156 -2.42 1.64 -1.04
N SER A 157 -3.63 1.14 -0.78
CA SER A 157 -3.88 0.12 0.25
C SER A 157 -3.54 0.63 1.66
N THR A 158 -2.57 0.02 2.36
CA THR A 158 -2.03 0.56 3.61
C THR A 158 -1.46 1.97 3.41
N GLY A 159 -0.86 2.26 2.26
CA GLY A 159 -0.46 3.59 1.84
C GLY A 159 -1.63 4.56 1.73
N GLY A 160 -2.79 4.11 1.24
CA GLY A 160 -3.99 4.95 1.22
C GLY A 160 -4.51 5.24 2.62
N ARG A 161 -4.38 4.29 3.56
CA ARG A 161 -4.68 4.53 4.98
C ARG A 161 -3.69 5.52 5.59
N GLN A 162 -2.39 5.34 5.36
CA GLN A 162 -1.34 6.26 5.81
C GLN A 162 -1.60 7.67 5.29
N ALA A 163 -1.91 7.82 3.99
CA ALA A 163 -2.30 9.08 3.36
C ALA A 163 -3.45 9.79 4.10
N LEU A 164 -4.53 9.07 4.43
CA LEU A 164 -5.66 9.61 5.20
C LEU A 164 -5.29 9.91 6.66
N THR A 165 -4.42 9.12 7.27
CA THR A 165 -3.87 9.40 8.61
C THR A 165 -3.06 10.69 8.60
N GLU A 166 -2.17 10.90 7.63
CA GLU A 166 -1.39 12.14 7.49
C GLU A 166 -2.33 13.33 7.32
N ALA A 167 -3.31 13.23 6.40
CA ALA A 167 -4.28 14.29 6.17
C ALA A 167 -5.08 14.69 7.43
N THR A 168 -5.37 13.74 8.31
CA THR A 168 -6.25 13.97 9.48
C THR A 168 -5.48 14.27 10.76
N ARG A 169 -4.24 13.79 10.89
CA ARG A 169 -3.46 13.84 12.13
C ARG A 169 -2.24 14.76 12.05
N TYR A 170 -1.71 14.95 10.84
CA TYR A 170 -0.53 15.76 10.55
C TYR A 170 -0.78 16.62 9.30
N PRO A 171 -1.79 17.51 9.32
CA PRO A 171 -2.21 18.23 8.12
C PRO A 171 -1.12 19.14 7.53
N GLU A 172 -0.08 19.47 8.29
CA GLU A 172 1.07 20.26 7.85
C GLU A 172 2.16 19.45 7.13
N ASP A 173 2.07 18.12 7.14
CA ASP A 173 3.11 17.26 6.56
C ASP A 173 3.09 17.27 5.03
N PHE A 174 1.95 17.51 4.39
CA PHE A 174 1.84 17.48 2.92
C PHE A 174 0.89 18.52 2.36
N ASP A 175 1.29 19.15 1.26
CA ASP A 175 0.46 20.08 0.48
C ASP A 175 -0.53 19.34 -0.44
N GLY A 176 -0.23 18.07 -0.78
CA GLY A 176 -1.07 17.26 -1.66
C GLY A 176 -0.96 15.77 -1.33
N ILE A 177 -2.10 15.08 -1.29
CA ILE A 177 -2.18 13.68 -0.86
C ILE A 177 -2.95 12.85 -1.90
N ILE A 178 -2.36 11.73 -2.31
CA ILE A 178 -3.00 10.72 -3.17
C ILE A 178 -3.24 9.46 -2.31
N ALA A 179 -4.52 9.19 -2.01
CA ALA A 179 -4.96 8.06 -1.19
C ALA A 179 -5.72 7.01 -2.03
N GLY A 180 -5.00 6.04 -2.58
CA GLY A 180 -5.57 4.96 -3.38
C GLY A 180 -6.06 3.78 -2.55
N ALA A 181 -7.21 3.19 -2.89
CA ALA A 181 -7.76 1.96 -2.28
C ALA A 181 -7.53 1.88 -0.75
N ALA A 182 -7.84 2.97 -0.04
CA ALA A 182 -7.37 3.16 1.33
C ALA A 182 -7.91 2.08 2.27
N ALA A 183 -6.99 1.43 3.01
CA ALA A 183 -7.33 0.43 4.02
C ALA A 183 -7.88 1.07 5.32
N ASN A 184 -8.97 1.83 5.21
CA ASN A 184 -9.53 2.67 6.26
C ASN A 184 -11.06 2.51 6.39
N PRO A 185 -11.62 2.26 7.59
CA PRO A 185 -10.93 1.98 8.85
C PRO A 185 -10.37 0.54 8.89
N LYS A 186 -9.11 0.40 9.30
CA LYS A 186 -8.37 -0.88 9.29
C LYS A 186 -9.03 -1.96 10.13
N THR A 187 -9.61 -1.60 11.27
CA THR A 187 -10.31 -2.52 12.16
C THR A 187 -11.52 -3.17 11.47
N HIS A 188 -12.36 -2.37 10.80
CA HIS A 188 -13.52 -2.91 10.06
C HIS A 188 -13.08 -3.78 8.89
N LEU A 189 -12.02 -3.36 8.16
CA LEU A 189 -11.48 -4.15 7.05
C LEU A 189 -10.97 -5.52 7.52
N ASP A 190 -10.24 -5.58 8.62
CA ASP A 190 -9.72 -6.84 9.16
C ASP A 190 -10.84 -7.71 9.73
N THR A 191 -11.81 -7.14 10.44
CA THR A 191 -13.00 -7.87 10.92
C THR A 191 -13.79 -8.45 9.75
N TRP A 192 -13.98 -7.70 8.67
CA TRP A 192 -14.63 -8.19 7.45
C TRP A 192 -13.86 -9.37 6.84
N ARG A 193 -12.52 -9.31 6.77
CA ARG A 193 -11.69 -10.42 6.27
C ARG A 193 -11.84 -11.69 7.10
N ILE A 194 -11.87 -11.56 8.44
CA ILE A 194 -12.07 -12.69 9.35
C ILE A 194 -13.45 -13.30 9.12
N TRP A 195 -14.50 -12.47 9.10
CA TRP A 195 -15.86 -12.93 8.86
C TRP A 195 -16.00 -13.65 7.50
N MET A 196 -15.46 -13.07 6.44
CA MET A 196 -15.42 -13.69 5.11
C MET A 196 -14.80 -15.08 5.14
N GLY A 197 -13.67 -15.24 5.83
CA GLY A 197 -13.01 -16.53 6.00
C GLY A 197 -13.87 -17.53 6.76
N LEU A 198 -14.53 -17.11 7.85
CA LEU A 198 -15.41 -17.98 8.64
C LEU A 198 -16.60 -18.48 7.82
N GLU A 199 -17.27 -17.60 7.09
CA GLU A 199 -18.47 -17.96 6.32
C GLU A 199 -18.16 -18.84 5.10
N THR A 200 -17.01 -18.62 4.45
CA THR A 200 -16.68 -19.28 3.18
C THR A 200 -15.75 -20.49 3.30
N LEU A 201 -15.10 -20.70 4.45
CA LEU A 201 -14.08 -21.75 4.62
C LEU A 201 -14.33 -22.71 5.80
N LYS A 202 -15.28 -22.43 6.70
CA LYS A 202 -15.57 -23.32 7.85
C LYS A 202 -16.19 -24.65 7.44
N ASP A 203 -16.95 -24.65 6.35
CA ASP A 203 -17.58 -25.83 5.76
C ASP A 203 -16.98 -26.05 4.35
N PRO A 204 -16.38 -27.22 4.06
CA PRO A 204 -15.85 -27.51 2.72
C PRO A 204 -16.86 -27.33 1.59
N ASP A 205 -18.15 -27.50 1.86
CA ASP A 205 -19.22 -27.36 0.85
C ASP A 205 -19.59 -25.90 0.57
N THR A 206 -19.23 -24.94 1.44
CA THR A 206 -19.43 -23.50 1.19
C THR A 206 -18.32 -22.91 0.32
N ARG A 207 -17.18 -23.60 0.22
CA ARG A 207 -16.08 -23.20 -0.65
C ARG A 207 -16.52 -23.22 -2.12
N ILE A 208 -16.21 -22.14 -2.82
CA ILE A 208 -16.39 -22.04 -4.27
C ILE A 208 -15.06 -22.46 -4.93
N PRO A 209 -15.03 -23.54 -5.73
CA PRO A 209 -13.84 -23.91 -6.50
C PRO A 209 -13.48 -22.82 -7.51
N LYS A 210 -12.17 -22.60 -7.72
CA LYS A 210 -11.67 -21.55 -8.63
C LYS A 210 -12.18 -21.74 -10.07
N GLU A 211 -12.46 -22.99 -10.43
CA GLU A 211 -12.98 -23.40 -11.74
C GLU A 211 -14.37 -22.80 -12.02
N LYS A 212 -15.13 -22.44 -10.96
CA LYS A 212 -16.45 -21.81 -11.07
C LYS A 212 -16.39 -20.29 -11.20
N TYR A 213 -15.27 -19.64 -10.84
CA TYR A 213 -15.16 -18.18 -10.88
C TYR A 213 -15.40 -17.57 -12.28
N PRO A 214 -14.92 -18.16 -13.39
CA PRO A 214 -15.24 -17.66 -14.71
C PRO A 214 -16.75 -17.71 -15.04
N ALA A 215 -17.47 -18.74 -14.57
CA ALA A 215 -18.92 -18.83 -14.76
C ALA A 215 -19.65 -17.76 -13.95
N ILE A 216 -19.26 -17.54 -12.69
CA ILE A 216 -19.81 -16.48 -11.84
C ILE A 216 -19.57 -15.11 -12.48
N HIS A 217 -18.32 -14.83 -12.88
CA HIS A 217 -17.96 -13.55 -13.50
C HIS A 217 -18.78 -13.26 -14.76
N ARG A 218 -18.94 -14.25 -15.66
CA ARG A 218 -19.79 -14.09 -16.85
C ARG A 218 -21.24 -13.79 -16.50
N GLN A 219 -21.80 -14.42 -15.47
CA GLN A 219 -23.18 -14.18 -15.05
C GLN A 219 -23.36 -12.80 -14.39
N VAL A 220 -22.37 -12.35 -13.63
CA VAL A 220 -22.33 -10.98 -13.09
C VAL A 220 -22.30 -9.96 -14.23
N LEU A 221 -21.41 -10.13 -15.23
CA LEU A 221 -21.37 -9.24 -16.39
C LEU A 221 -22.66 -9.29 -17.21
N ALA A 222 -23.22 -10.48 -17.44
CA ALA A 222 -24.50 -10.61 -18.15
C ALA A 222 -25.65 -9.84 -17.46
N ALA A 223 -25.61 -9.73 -16.13
CA ALA A 223 -26.58 -8.97 -15.36
C ALA A 223 -26.27 -7.47 -15.29
N CYS A 224 -25.00 -7.06 -15.36
CA CYS A 224 -24.59 -5.75 -14.89
C CYS A 224 -23.77 -4.89 -15.86
N ASP A 225 -23.14 -5.46 -16.88
CA ASP A 225 -22.27 -4.76 -17.85
C ASP A 225 -23.02 -3.61 -18.53
N ALA A 226 -24.13 -3.93 -19.21
CA ALA A 226 -24.91 -2.95 -19.96
C ALA A 226 -25.70 -1.93 -19.13
N LEU A 227 -25.58 -1.92 -17.79
CA LEU A 227 -26.32 -0.99 -16.92
C LEU A 227 -25.85 0.46 -17.06
N ASP A 228 -24.62 0.68 -17.52
CA ASP A 228 -24.07 2.01 -17.82
C ASP A 228 -24.34 2.45 -19.27
N GLY A 229 -25.04 1.61 -20.06
CA GLY A 229 -25.36 1.87 -21.46
C GLY A 229 -24.32 1.34 -22.45
N LEU A 230 -23.21 0.75 -21.99
CA LEU A 230 -22.20 0.13 -22.83
C LEU A 230 -22.01 -1.35 -22.45
N LYS A 231 -21.76 -2.19 -23.45
CA LYS A 231 -21.44 -3.60 -23.24
C LYS A 231 -19.99 -3.85 -23.60
N ASP A 232 -19.09 -3.56 -22.69
CA ASP A 232 -17.64 -3.62 -22.87
C ASP A 232 -16.93 -4.58 -21.90
N GLY A 233 -17.70 -5.26 -21.06
CA GLY A 233 -17.19 -6.17 -20.05
C GLY A 233 -16.72 -5.47 -18.77
N LEU A 234 -17.06 -4.20 -18.58
CA LEU A 234 -16.79 -3.44 -17.36
C LEU A 234 -18.09 -3.16 -16.61
N ILE A 235 -17.98 -2.88 -15.32
CA ILE A 235 -19.10 -2.41 -14.50
C ILE A 235 -18.68 -1.04 -13.98
N SER A 236 -19.11 0.03 -14.65
CA SER A 236 -18.68 1.40 -14.33
C SER A 236 -19.20 1.89 -12.97
N ASP A 237 -20.43 1.49 -12.60
CA ASP A 237 -20.98 1.72 -11.26
C ASP A 237 -21.44 0.39 -10.62
N PRO A 238 -20.58 -0.26 -9.81
CA PRO A 238 -20.93 -1.50 -9.12
C PRO A 238 -22.14 -1.39 -8.18
N ARG A 239 -22.56 -0.18 -7.77
CA ARG A 239 -23.71 0.01 -6.87
C ARG A 239 -25.04 -0.23 -7.58
N ALA A 240 -25.09 -0.08 -8.90
CA ALA A 240 -26.27 -0.36 -9.71
C ALA A 240 -26.45 -1.85 -10.00
N CYS A 241 -25.40 -2.67 -9.77
CA CYS A 241 -25.43 -4.10 -10.02
C CYS A 241 -26.12 -4.85 -8.88
N HIS A 242 -27.29 -5.44 -9.17
CA HIS A 242 -28.07 -6.25 -8.22
C HIS A 242 -28.14 -7.72 -8.64
N PHE A 243 -26.97 -8.35 -8.83
CA PHE A 243 -26.86 -9.76 -9.21
C PHE A 243 -27.31 -10.71 -8.08
N ASP A 244 -28.31 -11.56 -8.34
CA ASP A 244 -28.69 -12.66 -7.44
C ASP A 244 -28.08 -13.99 -7.94
N PRO A 245 -27.15 -14.62 -7.19
CA PRO A 245 -26.53 -15.88 -7.59
C PRO A 245 -27.50 -17.06 -7.68
N GLN A 246 -28.77 -16.92 -7.26
CA GLN A 246 -29.79 -17.96 -7.45
C GLN A 246 -29.94 -18.40 -8.91
N VAL A 247 -29.71 -17.49 -9.86
CA VAL A 247 -29.78 -17.79 -11.30
C VAL A 247 -28.80 -18.87 -11.73
N MET A 248 -27.77 -19.13 -10.92
CA MET A 248 -26.75 -20.16 -11.15
C MET A 248 -27.00 -21.45 -10.36
N ALA A 249 -28.11 -21.59 -9.63
CA ALA A 249 -28.36 -22.77 -8.82
C ALA A 249 -28.35 -24.07 -9.66
N CYS A 250 -27.61 -25.09 -9.20
CA CYS A 250 -27.54 -26.39 -9.88
C CYS A 250 -28.93 -27.06 -9.90
N LYS A 251 -29.36 -27.51 -11.09
CA LYS A 251 -30.64 -28.20 -11.29
C LYS A 251 -30.53 -29.72 -11.10
N ALA A 252 -29.41 -30.30 -11.53
CA ALA A 252 -29.07 -31.71 -11.34
C ALA A 252 -27.55 -31.88 -11.41
N GLY A 253 -26.97 -32.61 -10.47
CA GLY A 253 -25.52 -32.73 -10.35
C GLY A 253 -24.82 -31.41 -9.98
N ASP A 254 -23.53 -31.50 -9.68
CA ASP A 254 -22.67 -30.34 -9.49
C ASP A 254 -21.66 -30.25 -10.63
N ASP A 255 -21.60 -29.12 -11.32
CA ASP A 255 -20.64 -28.86 -12.38
C ASP A 255 -20.07 -27.44 -12.31
N VAL A 256 -19.12 -27.14 -13.20
CA VAL A 256 -18.37 -25.87 -13.21
C VAL A 256 -19.21 -24.64 -13.60
N SER A 257 -20.41 -24.84 -14.15
CA SER A 257 -21.31 -23.80 -14.64
C SER A 257 -22.38 -23.38 -13.63
N CYS A 258 -22.59 -24.15 -12.56
CA CYS A 258 -23.63 -23.92 -11.56
C CYS A 258 -23.06 -23.86 -10.13
N LEU A 259 -23.89 -23.42 -9.18
CA LEU A 259 -23.59 -23.30 -7.76
C LEU A 259 -24.51 -24.22 -6.96
N THR A 260 -23.94 -24.98 -6.04
CA THR A 260 -24.72 -25.72 -5.03
C THR A 260 -25.46 -24.71 -4.12
N PRO A 261 -26.51 -25.12 -3.38
CA PRO A 261 -27.22 -24.22 -2.48
C PRO A 261 -26.31 -23.50 -1.48
N LYS A 262 -25.30 -24.20 -0.93
CA LYS A 262 -24.29 -23.61 -0.03
C LYS A 262 -23.38 -22.61 -0.75
N GLN A 263 -22.96 -22.91 -1.98
CA GLN A 263 -22.16 -21.98 -2.80
C GLN A 263 -22.94 -20.73 -3.21
N VAL A 264 -24.24 -20.85 -3.52
CA VAL A 264 -25.12 -19.69 -3.75
C VAL A 264 -25.12 -18.79 -2.52
N GLN A 265 -25.27 -19.37 -1.33
CA GLN A 265 -25.22 -18.60 -0.08
C GLN A 265 -23.85 -17.94 0.13
N SER A 266 -22.74 -18.63 -0.18
CA SER A 266 -21.39 -18.03 -0.13
C SER A 266 -21.25 -16.83 -1.06
N VAL A 267 -21.75 -16.90 -2.30
CA VAL A 267 -21.73 -15.75 -3.21
C VAL A 267 -22.56 -14.59 -2.66
N ARG A 268 -23.74 -14.85 -2.08
CA ARG A 268 -24.53 -13.81 -1.42
C ARG A 268 -23.79 -13.16 -0.25
N THR A 269 -23.07 -13.96 0.54
CA THR A 269 -22.23 -13.46 1.64
C THR A 269 -21.10 -12.58 1.11
N ILE A 270 -20.38 -13.01 0.05
CA ILE A 270 -19.28 -12.25 -0.57
C ILE A 270 -19.77 -10.89 -1.11
N LEU A 271 -20.94 -10.85 -1.74
CA LEU A 271 -21.50 -9.65 -2.36
C LEU A 271 -22.29 -8.77 -1.38
N GLY A 272 -22.58 -9.27 -0.17
CA GLY A 272 -23.38 -8.59 0.84
C GLY A 272 -22.55 -7.80 1.86
N PRO A 273 -23.20 -6.90 2.63
CA PRO A 273 -22.55 -6.25 3.76
C PRO A 273 -22.20 -7.27 4.85
N LEU A 274 -21.18 -6.94 5.65
CA LEU A 274 -20.93 -7.60 6.92
C LEU A 274 -22.21 -7.52 7.79
N LYS A 275 -22.62 -8.65 8.37
CA LYS A 275 -23.76 -8.74 9.30
C LYS A 275 -23.31 -8.67 10.75
#